data_AF-A0A3D2C838-F1
#
_entry.id   AF-A0A3D2C838-F1
#
_cell.length_a   1.000
_cell.length_b   1.000
_cell.length_c   1.000
_cell.angle_alpha   90.00
_cell.angle_beta   90.00
_cell.angle_gamma   90.00
#
_symmetry.space_group_name_H-M   'P 1'
#
loop_
_entity.id
_entity.type
_entity.pdbx_description
1 polymer ?
#
loop_
_entity_poly.entity_id
_entity_poly.type
_entity_poly.pdbx_seq_one_letter_code
_entity_poly.pdbx_strand_id
1 'polypeptide(L)'
;MSPATRMFSIALLAAACGGDTDKGTDSACIEGAAQDSVQVTVTDSLSAPLPDAVVTWNNGGEEQPCDAIGTQHLCGRDIVGTVSVTGTAEGYTPKTITVDVESDGCHAITVREALRLDAE
;
A
#
# COMPACT_ATOMS: atom_id res chain seq x y z
N MET A 1 -36.59 -39.50 59.12
CA MET A 1 -36.80 -40.23 57.84
C MET A 1 -36.71 -39.21 56.72
N SER A 2 -35.54 -39.08 56.08
CA SER A 2 -35.38 -38.58 54.69
C SER A 2 -35.76 -39.73 53.74
N PRO A 3 -36.12 -39.54 52.43
CA PRO A 3 -35.53 -38.64 51.41
C PRO A 3 -36.64 -37.93 50.57
N ALA A 4 -36.46 -37.18 49.48
CA ALA A 4 -35.42 -37.14 48.46
C ALA A 4 -35.42 -35.78 47.74
N THR A 5 -34.21 -35.28 47.50
CA THR A 5 -33.87 -34.26 46.51
C THR A 5 -34.46 -34.58 45.14
N ARG A 6 -35.17 -33.63 44.54
CA ARG A 6 -35.40 -33.61 43.08
C ARG A 6 -34.81 -32.32 42.52
N MET A 7 -33.63 -32.47 41.92
CA MET A 7 -33.12 -31.55 40.91
C MET A 7 -34.16 -31.44 39.80
N PHE A 8 -34.63 -30.22 39.54
CA PHE A 8 -35.31 -29.92 38.30
C PHE A 8 -34.38 -29.02 37.50
N SER A 9 -33.82 -29.60 36.44
CA SER A 9 -32.97 -28.94 35.46
C SER A 9 -33.72 -27.78 34.83
N ILE A 10 -33.19 -26.57 35.00
CA ILE A 10 -33.64 -25.39 34.26
C ILE A 10 -33.07 -25.53 32.84
N ALA A 11 -33.96 -25.77 31.88
CA ALA A 11 -33.63 -25.70 30.47
C ALA A 11 -33.20 -24.28 30.12
N LEU A 12 -31.96 -24.11 29.65
CA LEU A 12 -31.52 -22.86 29.02
C LEU A 12 -32.34 -22.64 27.75
N LEU A 13 -33.23 -21.64 27.78
CA LEU A 13 -33.74 -21.00 26.57
C LEU A 13 -32.58 -20.17 25.99
N ALA A 14 -31.90 -20.70 24.99
CA ALA A 14 -31.07 -19.88 24.11
C ALA A 14 -32.02 -19.00 23.29
N ALA A 15 -32.15 -17.74 23.70
CA ALA A 15 -32.72 -16.71 22.85
C ALA A 15 -31.78 -16.55 21.64
N ALA A 16 -32.13 -17.21 20.53
CA ALA A 16 -31.54 -16.97 19.23
C ALA A 16 -31.99 -15.57 18.75
N CYS A 17 -31.31 -14.54 19.24
CA CYS A 17 -31.37 -13.21 18.67
C CYS A 17 -30.41 -13.18 17.48
N GLY A 18 -30.96 -12.99 16.27
CA GLY A 18 -30.24 -12.50 15.10
C GLY A 18 -29.17 -13.42 14.54
N GLY A 19 -29.60 -14.43 13.77
CA GLY A 19 -28.72 -15.11 12.82
C GLY A 19 -28.46 -14.23 11.59
N ASP A 20 -27.80 -13.10 11.79
CA ASP A 20 -27.25 -12.22 10.77
C ASP A 20 -25.92 -11.69 11.31
N THR A 21 -24.86 -12.47 11.17
CA THR A 21 -23.52 -11.89 11.11
C THR A 21 -22.71 -12.76 10.19
N ASP A 22 -22.50 -12.20 9.01
CA ASP A 22 -21.57 -12.65 7.98
C ASP A 22 -20.33 -13.31 8.58
N LYS A 23 -19.84 -14.35 7.91
CA LYS A 23 -18.54 -14.93 8.21
C LYS A 23 -17.45 -13.90 7.95
N GLY A 24 -17.11 -13.13 8.98
CA GLY A 24 -15.88 -12.36 9.09
C GLY A 24 -15.72 -11.26 8.04
N THR A 25 -16.39 -10.14 8.24
CA THR A 25 -15.70 -8.86 8.00
C THR A 25 -14.63 -8.72 9.08
N ASP A 26 -13.45 -9.31 8.86
CA ASP A 26 -12.24 -8.90 9.57
C ASP A 26 -11.89 -7.50 9.06
N SER A 27 -12.51 -6.50 9.67
CA SER A 27 -12.49 -5.08 9.38
C SER A 27 -11.15 -4.40 9.69
N ALA A 28 -10.02 -5.08 9.47
CA ALA A 28 -8.69 -4.49 9.69
C ALA A 28 -8.24 -3.62 8.51
N CYS A 29 -8.58 -4.02 7.29
CA CYS A 29 -8.20 -3.30 6.09
C CYS A 29 -9.47 -2.76 5.41
N ILE A 30 -9.49 -1.47 5.12
CA ILE A 30 -10.61 -0.86 4.38
C ILE A 30 -10.42 -1.23 2.90
N GLU A 31 -11.27 -2.12 2.41
CA GLU A 31 -11.33 -2.47 0.99
C GLU A 31 -11.48 -1.19 0.14
N GLY A 32 -10.60 -1.04 -0.86
CA GLY A 32 -10.57 0.13 -1.76
C GLY A 32 -9.63 1.26 -1.36
N ALA A 33 -8.88 1.15 -0.25
CA ALA A 33 -7.89 2.14 0.17
C ALA A 33 -6.47 1.86 -0.35
N ALA A 34 -6.32 1.28 -1.53
CA ALA A 34 -5.00 0.91 -2.05
C ALA A 34 -4.06 2.12 -2.13
N GLN A 35 -2.84 1.99 -1.63
CA GLN A 35 -1.86 3.07 -1.56
C GLN A 35 -0.86 2.97 -2.70
N ASP A 36 -0.31 4.12 -3.12
CA ASP A 36 0.83 4.11 -4.03
C ASP A 36 2.07 3.62 -3.27
N SER A 37 2.83 2.71 -3.87
CA SER A 37 3.98 2.10 -3.20
C SER A 37 5.15 3.05 -3.08
N VAL A 38 5.43 3.81 -4.15
CA VAL A 38 6.48 4.82 -4.19
C VAL A 38 5.92 6.10 -4.79
N GLN A 39 6.21 7.22 -4.14
CA GLN A 39 5.96 8.55 -4.67
C GLN A 39 7.30 9.23 -4.93
N VAL A 40 7.50 9.71 -6.15
CA VAL A 40 8.75 10.34 -6.59
C VAL A 40 8.50 11.77 -7.04
N THR A 41 9.39 12.69 -6.66
CA THR A 41 9.58 13.96 -7.34
C THR A 41 10.94 13.95 -8.02
N VAL A 42 10.97 14.21 -9.33
CA VAL A 42 12.22 14.29 -10.08
C VAL A 42 12.75 15.72 -10.01
N THR A 43 14.03 15.87 -9.67
CA THR A 43 14.66 17.19 -9.54
C THR A 43 16.00 17.26 -10.25
N ASP A 44 16.48 18.47 -10.51
CA ASP A 44 17.87 18.71 -10.87
C ASP A 44 18.80 18.67 -9.64
N SER A 45 20.09 18.97 -9.87
CA SER A 45 21.12 19.03 -8.83
C SER A 45 20.93 20.19 -7.83
N LEU A 46 20.18 21.22 -8.21
CA LEU A 46 19.80 22.36 -7.38
C LEU A 46 18.48 22.11 -6.63
N SER A 47 17.89 20.91 -6.76
CA SER A 47 16.61 20.52 -6.18
C SER A 47 15.40 21.27 -6.76
N ALA A 48 15.54 21.83 -7.97
CA ALA A 48 14.40 22.33 -8.73
C ALA A 48 13.66 21.16 -9.38
N PRO A 49 12.31 21.09 -9.30
CA PRO A 49 11.54 20.05 -9.98
C PRO A 49 11.71 20.10 -11.49
N LEU A 50 11.78 18.92 -12.11
CA LEU A 50 11.79 18.77 -13.57
C LEU A 50 10.37 18.39 -14.04
N PRO A 51 9.57 19.34 -14.55
CA PRO A 51 8.13 19.11 -14.82
C PRO A 51 7.88 18.16 -15.99
N ASP A 52 8.83 18.04 -16.91
CA ASP A 52 8.73 17.17 -18.09
C ASP A 52 9.38 15.80 -17.88
N ALA A 53 9.72 15.46 -16.63
CA ALA A 53 10.31 14.17 -16.30
C ALA A 53 9.33 13.01 -16.52
N VAL A 54 9.85 11.89 -17.01
CA VAL A 54 9.13 10.63 -17.12
C VAL A 54 9.69 9.66 -16.09
N VAL A 55 8.80 8.94 -15.40
CA VAL A 55 9.20 7.97 -14.37
C VAL A 55 8.56 6.61 -14.66
N THR A 56 9.37 5.56 -14.64
CA THR A 56 8.96 4.16 -14.71
C THR A 56 9.35 3.42 -13.44
N TRP A 57 8.68 2.30 -13.17
CA TRP A 57 8.96 1.44 -12.02
C TRP A 57 8.89 -0.04 -12.39
N ASN A 58 9.51 -0.88 -11.57
CA ASN A 58 9.60 -2.32 -11.75
C ASN A 58 9.82 -3.04 -10.40
N ASN A 59 9.18 -4.18 -10.17
CA ASN A 59 9.38 -5.03 -8.99
C ASN A 59 9.72 -6.50 -9.35
N GLY A 60 10.65 -6.70 -10.29
CA GLY A 60 11.06 -8.01 -10.81
C GLY A 60 10.34 -8.45 -12.10
N GLY A 61 9.65 -7.54 -12.78
CA GLY A 61 8.85 -7.80 -13.99
C GLY A 61 9.26 -6.95 -15.19
N GLU A 62 8.29 -6.54 -16.00
CA GLU A 62 8.47 -5.52 -17.05
C GLU A 62 8.40 -4.11 -16.44
N GLU A 63 9.09 -3.13 -17.02
CA GLU A 63 8.94 -1.74 -16.61
C GLU A 63 7.53 -1.21 -16.90
N GLN A 64 6.96 -0.50 -15.92
CA GLN A 64 5.64 0.12 -16.00
C GLN A 64 5.76 1.64 -15.81
N PRO A 65 4.94 2.47 -16.47
CA PRO A 65 4.91 3.90 -16.21
C PRO A 65 4.33 4.19 -14.80
N CYS A 66 4.80 5.25 -14.17
CA CYS A 66 4.16 5.83 -12.99
C CYS A 66 3.06 6.82 -13.41
N ASP A 67 2.01 6.95 -12.59
CA ASP A 67 0.95 7.96 -12.78
C ASP A 67 1.50 9.35 -12.38
N ALA A 68 1.43 10.34 -13.28
CA ALA A 68 1.92 11.69 -13.00
C ALA A 68 0.79 12.62 -12.51
N ILE A 69 1.00 13.28 -11.37
CA ILE A 69 0.10 14.30 -10.80
C ILE A 69 0.93 15.54 -10.42
N GLY A 70 0.89 16.56 -11.27
CA GLY A 70 1.76 17.73 -11.12
C GLY A 70 3.23 17.32 -11.22
N THR A 71 4.04 17.61 -10.20
CA THR A 71 5.46 17.23 -10.12
C THR A 71 5.70 15.92 -9.36
N GLN A 72 4.64 15.18 -9.03
CA GLN A 72 4.71 13.90 -8.33
C GLN A 72 4.41 12.75 -9.30
N HIS A 73 5.14 11.66 -9.14
CA HIS A 73 4.95 10.41 -9.86
C HIS A 73 4.59 9.31 -8.86
N LEU A 74 3.47 8.63 -9.09
CA LEU A 74 2.91 7.60 -8.23
C LEU A 74 3.16 6.24 -8.88
N CYS A 75 4.00 5.43 -8.24
CA CYS A 75 4.54 4.21 -8.80
C CYS A 75 4.07 2.99 -8.00
N GLY A 76 3.50 2.02 -8.71
CA GLY A 76 2.91 0.82 -8.10
C GLY A 76 1.67 1.13 -7.25
N ARG A 77 0.87 0.09 -6.99
CA ARG A 77 -0.30 0.17 -6.11
C ARG A 77 -0.33 -1.05 -5.21
N ASP A 78 -0.14 -0.84 -3.90
CA ASP A 78 0.03 -1.88 -2.88
C ASP A 78 1.09 -2.96 -3.21
N ILE A 79 2.12 -2.57 -3.97
CA ILE A 79 3.31 -3.38 -4.18
C ILE A 79 4.22 -3.30 -2.94
N VAL A 80 4.63 -4.45 -2.44
CA VAL A 80 5.54 -4.62 -1.29
C VAL A 80 6.80 -5.32 -1.77
N GLY A 81 7.94 -4.99 -1.16
CA GLY A 81 9.26 -5.51 -1.49
C GLY A 81 10.11 -4.52 -2.27
N THR A 82 11.16 -5.02 -2.90
CA THR A 82 12.14 -4.20 -3.62
C THR A 82 11.56 -3.67 -4.93
N VAL A 83 11.48 -2.34 -5.04
CA VAL A 83 10.99 -1.61 -6.21
C VAL A 83 12.12 -0.77 -6.79
N SER A 84 12.39 -0.93 -8.08
CA SER A 84 13.29 -0.07 -8.84
C SER A 84 12.48 1.02 -9.53
N VAL A 85 12.93 2.26 -9.44
CA VAL A 85 12.30 3.43 -10.05
C VAL A 85 13.32 4.16 -10.91
N THR A 86 13.00 4.40 -12.17
CA THR A 86 13.86 5.07 -13.15
C THR A 86 13.22 6.39 -13.56
N GLY A 87 13.98 7.49 -13.47
CA GLY A 87 13.57 8.81 -13.93
C GLY A 87 14.41 9.27 -15.10
N THR A 88 13.77 9.93 -16.06
CA THR A 88 14.39 10.50 -17.25
C THR A 88 13.85 11.90 -17.51
N ALA A 89 14.67 12.77 -18.09
CA ALA A 89 14.30 14.09 -18.57
C ALA A 89 15.25 14.51 -19.69
N GLU A 90 14.80 15.35 -20.62
CA GLU A 90 15.64 15.84 -21.72
C GLU A 90 16.82 16.67 -21.19
N GLY A 91 18.04 16.36 -21.66
CA GLY A 91 19.27 17.03 -21.22
C GLY A 91 19.80 16.54 -19.86
N TYR A 92 19.27 15.44 -19.32
CA TYR A 92 19.71 14.84 -18.07
C TYR A 92 20.03 13.35 -18.26
N THR A 93 21.04 12.88 -17.53
CA THR A 93 21.37 11.45 -17.47
C THR A 93 20.28 10.69 -16.72
N PRO A 94 19.70 9.60 -17.30
CA PRO A 94 18.75 8.74 -16.60
C PRO A 94 19.30 8.21 -15.28
N LYS A 95 18.43 8.10 -14.28
CA LYS A 95 18.80 7.54 -12.98
C LYS A 95 17.79 6.54 -12.48
N THR A 96 18.31 5.43 -11.97
CA THR A 96 17.53 4.41 -11.28
C THR A 96 17.88 4.41 -9.80
N ILE A 97 16.87 4.34 -8.94
CA ILE A 97 16.99 4.04 -7.52
C ILE A 97 16.25 2.75 -7.21
N THR A 98 16.65 2.07 -6.14
CA THR A 98 15.95 0.90 -5.63
C THR A 98 15.56 1.17 -4.18
N VAL A 99 14.29 0.94 -3.86
CA VAL A 99 13.73 1.14 -2.52
C VAL A 99 13.02 -0.12 -2.06
N ASP A 100 13.07 -0.40 -0.77
CA ASP A 100 12.30 -1.48 -0.16
C ASP A 100 11.00 -0.90 0.40
N VAL A 101 9.87 -1.33 -0.17
CA VAL A 101 8.54 -0.93 0.28
C VAL A 101 8.04 -1.94 1.31
N GLU A 102 7.79 -1.47 2.53
CA GLU A 102 7.23 -2.27 3.61
C GLU A 102 5.69 -2.26 3.58
N SER A 103 5.07 -3.06 4.44
CA SER A 103 3.63 -3.08 4.64
C SER A 103 3.28 -2.83 6.10
N ASP A 104 2.18 -2.13 6.34
CA ASP A 104 1.58 -1.96 7.67
C ASP A 104 0.69 -3.15 8.10
N GLY A 105 0.67 -4.21 7.29
CA GLY A 105 -0.18 -5.39 7.46
C GLY A 105 -1.46 -5.35 6.61
N CYS A 106 -1.79 -4.20 6.02
CA CYS A 106 -2.94 -4.03 5.13
C CYS A 106 -2.53 -3.49 3.76
N HIS A 107 -1.72 -2.43 3.73
CA HIS A 107 -1.34 -1.71 2.53
C HIS A 107 0.18 -1.56 2.44
N ALA A 108 0.67 -1.12 1.28
CA ALA A 108 2.04 -0.67 1.16
C ALA A 108 2.23 0.63 1.95
N ILE A 109 3.35 0.75 2.67
CA ILE A 109 3.76 2.02 3.28
C ILE A 109 4.44 2.83 2.19
N THR A 110 3.79 3.90 1.72
CA THR A 110 4.31 4.75 0.63
C THR A 110 5.70 5.29 0.96
N VAL A 111 6.69 4.89 0.16
CA VAL A 111 8.04 5.46 0.20
C VAL A 111 8.04 6.77 -0.59
N ARG A 112 8.64 7.83 -0.05
CA ARG A 112 8.70 9.15 -0.72
C ARG A 112 10.14 9.50 -1.02
N GLU A 113 10.45 9.69 -2.31
CA GLU A 113 11.81 9.93 -2.78
C GLU A 113 11.93 11.18 -3.64
N ALA A 114 13.08 11.84 -3.54
CA ALA A 114 13.52 12.86 -4.48
C ALA A 114 14.57 12.26 -5.41
N LEU A 115 14.19 12.01 -6.67
CA LEU A 115 15.08 11.46 -7.67
C LEU A 115 15.84 12.59 -8.36
N ARG A 116 17.05 12.88 -7.86
CA ARG A 116 17.93 13.88 -8.45
C ARG A 116 18.62 13.36 -9.71
N LEU A 117 18.37 13.99 -10.84
CA LEU A 117 19.09 13.78 -12.11
C LEU A 117 20.24 14.78 -12.25
N ASP A 118 21.27 14.35 -12.97
CA ASP A 118 22.44 15.17 -13.30
C ASP A 118 22.36 15.58 -14.77
N ALA A 119 22.68 16.84 -15.07
CA ALA A 119 22.68 17.34 -16.45
C ALA A 119 23.77 16.64 -17.28
N GLU A 120 23.50 16.43 -18.58
CA GLU A 120 24.46 15.86 -19.55
C GLU A 120 25.62 16.81 -19.90
#